data_AF-A0A9W8BAC4-F1
#
_entry.id   AF-A0A9W8BAC4-F1
#
_cell.length_a   1.000
_cell.length_b   1.000
_cell.length_c   1.000
_cell.angle_alpha   90.00
_cell.angle_beta   90.00
_cell.angle_gamma   90.00
#
_symmetry.space_group_name_H-M   'P 1'
#
loop_
_entity.id
_entity.type
_entity.pdbx_description
1 polymer ?
#
loop_
_entity_poly.entity_id
_entity_poly.type
_entity_poly.pdbx_seq_one_letter_code
_entity_poly.pdbx_strand_id
1 'polypeptide(L)'
;DTFLITEDHVNSLCRVVGNRSRHFMRILGAELFAPMEFYHVASTPVIMRILSATAFGDGQLSVVHLYNKLRIVDSAAPLMVGDALTSNMYMSGICNTGSGKLVKVVGNLRRRGQIVAYLETEFVSRKQRISIDKAYHYEYDQRFTISLDSASEVAALMAKDWFACSDDALVHLVPGSQVEFCLDAEYRFKRDDVYSSISTTGHAFVRAPAGAAVHVADILFKCGTSLKNPVIEYLSRHEAPSDETMFDGDGYSLVPPGNDKLTQISAPETNREYARLSADGNPIHTNAYVADLVGLPGPITHGMWTSASTRALLECYAANDEPERIRMYQTNFVGIVQPKDQLRTKLFHVGMKGGRMLVKGMTSKSDGELVLECTAEIEQPTTAYVFAGQGSQEVGMGMDLYGQSAAARSIWDRAERHMVDKYGLSLLEIVRINPKELVVHFESITGERVQRSYMSLSRGLGKMGKRVPLFPDITPDSPSHTYRSPTGLLNATQFTQVALVTYAMAAVADMRSKSLVQMGASFAGHSLGEYAALSSVSELFTLEDVLDITFYRGMLMQSAVGRDSQGRSQYGMVAVDPSRVSKTVDEHVLALVVEAICNCGQELLEIVNFNVRGLQYVVAGTLRQLSALRL
;
A
#
# COMPACT_ATOMS: atom_id res chain seq x y z
N ASP A 1 32.21 11.94 5.67
CA ASP A 1 31.97 12.52 7.00
C ASP A 1 30.80 11.81 7.66
N THR A 2 30.89 11.55 8.95
CA THR A 2 29.84 10.90 9.75
C THR A 2 29.22 11.93 10.68
N PHE A 3 27.90 12.05 10.68
CA PHE A 3 27.13 12.92 11.55
C PHE A 3 26.50 12.10 12.69
N LEU A 4 26.87 12.37 13.93
CA LEU A 4 26.28 11.75 15.11
C LEU A 4 25.09 12.59 15.61
N ILE A 5 23.91 11.98 15.69
CA ILE A 5 22.73 12.62 16.25
C ILE A 5 22.85 12.62 17.78
N THR A 6 22.79 13.81 18.39
CA THR A 6 22.84 13.98 19.84
C THR A 6 21.50 14.49 20.35
N GLU A 7 21.25 14.33 21.64
CA GLU A 7 20.05 14.88 22.30
C GLU A 7 19.99 16.41 22.17
N ASP A 8 21.12 17.10 22.30
CA ASP A 8 21.20 18.55 22.10
C ASP A 8 20.82 18.98 20.68
N HIS A 9 21.23 18.19 19.68
CA HIS A 9 20.81 18.43 18.29
C HIS A 9 19.28 18.34 18.18
N VAL A 10 18.68 17.26 18.69
CA VAL A 10 17.22 17.04 18.63
C VAL A 10 16.48 18.17 19.34
N ASN A 11 16.84 18.46 20.60
CA ASN A 11 16.21 19.51 21.40
C ASN A 11 16.29 20.88 20.71
N SER A 12 17.46 21.24 20.19
CA SER A 12 17.68 22.52 19.53
C SER A 12 16.89 22.63 18.22
N LEU A 13 16.91 21.58 17.40
CA LEU A 13 16.15 21.57 16.14
C LEU A 13 14.65 21.71 16.41
N CYS A 14 14.09 20.88 17.28
CA CYS A 14 12.67 20.91 17.63
C CYS A 14 12.24 22.29 18.15
N ARG A 15 13.05 22.92 19.02
CA ARG A 15 12.81 24.29 19.48
C ARG A 15 12.78 25.28 18.32
N VAL A 16 13.76 25.24 17.43
CA VAL A 16 13.93 26.21 16.34
C VAL A 16 12.84 26.10 15.28
N VAL A 17 12.44 24.88 14.91
CA VAL A 17 11.41 24.65 13.87
C VAL A 17 10.00 24.59 14.45
N GLY A 18 9.87 24.64 15.78
CA GLY A 18 8.58 24.58 16.48
C GLY A 18 7.96 23.17 16.51
N ASN A 19 8.76 22.11 16.37
CA ASN A 19 8.27 20.75 16.51
C ASN A 19 8.07 20.42 18.00
N ARG A 20 6.85 20.03 18.37
CA ARG A 20 6.42 19.75 19.75
C ARG A 20 6.07 18.28 19.99
N SER A 21 6.44 17.39 19.07
CA SER A 21 6.17 15.96 19.20
C SER A 21 6.75 15.41 20.49
N ARG A 22 5.97 14.59 21.19
CA ARG A 22 6.44 13.91 22.42
C ARG A 22 7.56 12.92 22.16
N HIS A 23 7.67 12.42 20.93
CA HIS A 23 8.69 11.45 20.52
C HIS A 23 10.10 12.04 20.50
N PHE A 24 10.22 13.37 20.47
CA PHE A 24 11.49 14.09 20.49
C PHE A 24 11.78 14.75 21.85
N MET A 25 10.99 14.46 22.88
CA MET A 25 11.20 14.93 24.25
C MET A 25 11.69 13.78 25.13
N ARG A 26 12.69 14.04 25.97
CA ARG A 26 13.23 13.03 26.87
C ARG A 26 12.18 12.63 27.93
N ILE A 27 11.71 11.38 27.84
CA ILE A 27 10.86 10.74 28.84
C ILE A 27 11.66 9.57 29.45
N LEU A 28 11.68 9.49 30.78
CA LEU A 28 12.45 8.47 31.49
C LEU A 28 11.97 7.06 31.09
N GLY A 29 12.89 6.22 30.58
CA GLY A 29 12.58 4.85 30.15
C GLY A 29 12.04 4.72 28.72
N ALA A 30 11.86 5.82 27.98
CA ALA A 30 11.47 5.79 26.57
C ALA A 30 12.68 5.99 25.63
N GLU A 31 12.59 5.43 24.43
CA GLU A 31 13.52 5.77 23.34
C GLU A 31 13.31 7.22 22.91
N LEU A 32 14.40 7.91 22.54
CA LEU A 32 14.37 9.29 22.08
C LEU A 32 14.60 9.31 20.57
N PHE A 33 13.53 9.55 19.82
CA PHE A 33 13.59 9.63 18.37
C PHE A 33 14.26 10.93 17.93
N ALA A 34 14.65 10.97 16.66
CA ALA A 34 15.19 12.14 16.00
C ALA A 34 14.36 12.48 14.75
N PRO A 35 14.00 13.76 14.55
CA PRO A 35 13.28 14.20 13.36
C PRO A 35 13.99 13.82 12.04
N MET A 36 13.22 13.51 11.00
CA MET A 36 13.76 13.12 9.69
C MET A 36 14.59 14.22 9.02
N GLU A 37 14.46 15.48 9.45
CA GLU A 37 15.32 16.60 9.08
C GLU A 37 16.82 16.30 9.23
N PHE A 38 17.20 15.41 10.18
CA PHE A 38 18.60 15.04 10.36
C PHE A 38 19.22 14.35 9.14
N TYR A 39 18.40 13.77 8.24
CA TYR A 39 18.91 13.30 6.96
C TYR A 39 19.41 14.46 6.09
N HIS A 40 18.69 15.59 6.08
CA HIS A 40 19.15 16.79 5.38
C HIS A 40 20.36 17.40 6.09
N VAL A 41 20.31 17.56 7.42
CA VAL A 41 21.44 18.13 8.21
C VAL A 41 22.74 17.37 7.98
N ALA A 42 22.70 16.03 7.97
CA ALA A 42 23.86 15.19 7.69
C ALA A 42 24.37 15.32 6.24
N SER A 43 23.54 15.82 5.33
CA SER A 43 23.86 15.97 3.89
C SER A 43 24.34 17.38 3.54
N THR A 44 23.95 18.42 4.29
CA THR A 44 24.28 19.82 4.02
C THR A 44 25.77 20.07 3.76
N PRO A 45 26.73 19.54 4.57
CA PRO A 45 28.15 19.80 4.32
C PRO A 45 28.65 19.24 2.98
N VAL A 46 28.10 18.11 2.52
CA VAL A 46 28.44 17.53 1.21
C VAL A 46 27.81 18.38 0.10
N ILE A 47 26.54 18.76 0.25
CA ILE A 47 25.82 19.61 -0.71
C ILE A 47 26.53 20.97 -0.88
N MET A 48 26.95 21.60 0.22
CA MET A 48 27.65 22.89 0.16
C MET A 48 29.04 22.78 -0.48
N ARG A 49 29.75 21.65 -0.29
CA ARG A 49 31.01 21.38 -1.02
C ARG A 49 30.79 21.20 -2.50
N ILE A 50 29.69 20.53 -2.89
CA ILE A 50 29.28 20.43 -4.29
C ILE A 50 29.05 21.84 -4.82
N LEU A 51 28.12 22.62 -4.25
CA LEU A 51 27.77 23.95 -4.75
C LEU A 51 28.93 24.97 -4.76
N SER A 52 29.95 24.79 -3.91
CA SER A 52 31.15 25.64 -3.88
C SER A 52 32.32 25.16 -4.73
N ALA A 53 32.21 23.99 -5.38
CA ALA A 53 33.28 23.49 -6.22
C ALA A 53 33.51 24.39 -7.45
N THR A 54 34.77 24.57 -7.85
CA THR A 54 35.15 25.44 -8.98
C THR A 54 34.54 25.02 -10.31
N ALA A 55 34.22 23.73 -10.45
CA ALA A 55 33.50 23.18 -11.61
C ALA A 55 32.13 23.83 -11.84
N PHE A 56 31.53 24.43 -10.80
CA PHE A 56 30.24 25.12 -10.89
C PHE A 56 30.33 26.49 -11.55
N GLY A 57 31.52 27.08 -11.70
CA GLY A 57 31.70 28.44 -12.21
C GLY A 57 31.13 29.49 -11.25
N ASP A 58 30.68 30.64 -11.75
CA ASP A 58 30.17 31.74 -10.92
C ASP A 58 28.71 31.52 -10.49
N GLY A 59 28.26 32.31 -9.50
CA GLY A 59 26.85 32.44 -9.15
C GLY A 59 26.42 31.98 -7.76
N GLN A 60 27.35 31.53 -6.92
CA GLN A 60 27.05 30.86 -5.65
C GLN A 60 26.20 31.71 -4.70
N LEU A 61 26.39 33.04 -4.70
CA LEU A 61 25.60 33.96 -3.88
C LEU A 61 24.16 34.16 -4.40
N SER A 62 23.91 33.84 -5.67
CA SER A 62 22.61 33.99 -6.34
C SER A 62 21.81 32.68 -6.45
N VAL A 63 22.25 31.64 -5.73
CA VAL A 63 21.61 30.33 -5.70
C VAL A 63 20.28 30.41 -4.96
N VAL A 64 19.26 29.83 -5.57
CA VAL A 64 17.92 29.65 -5.01
C VAL A 64 17.66 28.15 -4.90
N HIS A 65 17.28 27.69 -3.71
CA HIS A 65 16.84 26.32 -3.49
C HIS A 65 15.39 26.20 -3.97
N LEU A 66 15.11 25.32 -4.93
CA LEU A 66 13.79 25.17 -5.56
C LEU A 66 13.02 23.97 -5.01
N TYR A 67 13.73 22.88 -4.75
CA TYR A 67 13.12 21.58 -4.49
C TYR A 67 13.93 20.78 -3.48
N ASN A 68 13.24 20.08 -2.59
CA ASN A 68 13.83 19.08 -1.70
C ASN A 68 12.88 17.89 -1.54
N LYS A 69 13.37 16.66 -1.73
CA LYS A 69 12.64 15.42 -1.48
C LYS A 69 13.48 14.44 -0.70
N LEU A 70 12.89 13.92 0.35
CA LEU A 70 13.45 12.90 1.22
C LEU A 70 12.54 11.68 1.20
N ARG A 71 13.09 10.51 0.86
CA ARG A 71 12.37 9.23 0.86
C ARG A 71 13.07 8.23 1.76
N ILE A 72 12.36 7.68 2.74
CA ILE A 72 12.87 6.68 3.68
C ILE A 72 12.68 5.29 3.07
N VAL A 73 13.68 4.43 3.16
CA VAL A 73 13.61 3.02 2.69
C VAL A 73 12.62 2.26 3.56
N ASP A 74 11.64 1.55 2.98
CA ASP A 74 10.52 0.90 3.69
C ASP A 74 10.92 0.09 4.93
N SER A 75 12.01 -0.67 4.85
CA SER A 75 12.53 -1.47 5.98
C SER A 75 13.32 -0.67 7.03
N ALA A 76 13.57 0.62 6.81
CA ALA A 76 14.35 1.44 7.72
C ALA A 76 13.51 1.91 8.91
N ALA A 77 13.99 1.58 10.11
CA ALA A 77 13.46 2.10 11.37
C ALA A 77 13.72 3.62 11.49
N PRO A 78 12.90 4.35 12.27
CA PRO A 78 13.09 5.78 12.55
C PRO A 78 14.48 6.13 13.05
N LEU A 79 14.87 7.40 12.90
CA LEU A 79 16.12 7.90 13.48
C LEU A 79 16.00 8.03 14.99
N MET A 80 17.09 7.76 15.69
CA MET A 80 17.19 7.89 17.14
C MET A 80 18.41 8.71 17.54
N VAL A 81 18.39 9.27 18.76
CA VAL A 81 19.60 9.82 19.37
C VAL A 81 20.67 8.72 19.51
N GLY A 82 21.90 9.06 19.14
CA GLY A 82 23.03 8.14 19.07
C GLY A 82 23.24 7.51 17.69
N ASP A 83 22.30 7.68 16.75
CA ASP A 83 22.52 7.23 15.38
C ASP A 83 23.62 8.03 14.69
N ALA A 84 24.47 7.31 13.96
CA ALA A 84 25.52 7.87 13.14
C ALA A 84 25.15 7.74 11.66
N LEU A 85 24.99 8.87 10.99
CA LEU A 85 24.64 8.97 9.58
C LEU A 85 25.85 9.29 8.72
N THR A 86 25.94 8.63 7.57
CA THR A 86 26.88 8.99 6.50
C THR A 86 26.09 9.34 5.25
N SER A 87 26.44 10.44 4.60
CA SER A 87 25.77 10.94 3.40
C SER A 87 26.68 10.77 2.18
N ASN A 88 26.13 10.19 1.12
CA ASN A 88 26.77 10.06 -0.18
C ASN A 88 25.96 10.85 -1.19
N MET A 89 26.37 12.09 -1.45
CA MET A 89 25.70 13.01 -2.37
C MET A 89 26.56 13.25 -3.60
N TYR A 90 25.92 13.40 -4.76
CA TYR A 90 26.58 13.71 -6.02
C TYR A 90 25.66 14.54 -6.91
N MET A 91 26.28 15.30 -7.83
CA MET A 91 25.53 16.08 -8.81
C MET A 91 25.06 15.17 -9.95
N SER A 92 23.75 14.95 -10.01
CA SER A 92 23.14 14.19 -11.11
C SER A 92 22.87 15.08 -12.32
N GLY A 93 22.74 16.39 -12.18
CA GLY A 93 22.49 17.24 -13.35
C GLY A 93 22.98 18.67 -13.17
N ILE A 94 23.43 19.25 -14.28
CA ILE A 94 23.73 20.66 -14.42
C ILE A 94 23.34 21.11 -15.83
N CYS A 95 22.34 21.98 -15.95
CA CYS A 95 21.82 22.39 -17.24
C CYS A 95 21.30 23.83 -17.21
N ASN A 96 21.10 24.42 -18.38
CA ASN A 96 20.49 25.74 -18.49
C ASN A 96 18.98 25.61 -18.56
N THR A 97 18.27 26.50 -17.86
CA THR A 97 16.82 26.68 -17.93
C THR A 97 16.50 28.12 -18.31
N GLY A 98 15.23 28.45 -18.49
CA GLY A 98 14.79 29.84 -18.66
C GLY A 98 15.18 30.75 -17.49
N SER A 99 15.25 30.19 -16.27
CA SER A 99 15.52 30.93 -15.03
C SER A 99 17.02 31.03 -14.67
N GLY A 100 17.87 30.30 -15.37
CA GLY A 100 19.32 30.24 -15.14
C GLY A 100 19.85 28.81 -15.10
N LYS A 101 21.01 28.64 -14.49
CA LYS A 101 21.71 27.35 -14.38
C LYS A 101 21.10 26.52 -13.26
N LEU A 102 20.41 25.44 -13.61
CA LEU A 102 19.85 24.44 -12.71
C LEU A 102 20.92 23.42 -12.33
N VAL A 103 20.93 23.04 -11.06
CA VAL A 103 21.79 22.00 -10.49
C VAL A 103 20.90 21.03 -9.73
N LYS A 104 21.02 19.75 -10.06
CA LYS A 104 20.36 18.66 -9.36
C LYS A 104 21.38 17.85 -8.58
N VAL A 105 21.11 17.66 -7.29
CA VAL A 105 21.95 16.86 -6.40
C VAL A 105 21.09 15.74 -5.82
N VAL A 106 21.59 14.53 -5.93
CA VAL A 106 20.93 13.33 -5.40
C VAL A 106 21.90 12.52 -4.57
N GLY A 107 21.38 11.63 -3.74
CA GLY A 107 22.22 10.77 -2.95
C GLY A 107 21.46 9.87 -2.01
N ASN A 108 22.23 9.11 -1.24
CA ASN A 108 21.71 8.22 -0.20
C ASN A 108 22.36 8.51 1.14
N LEU A 109 21.60 8.20 2.19
CA LEU A 109 22.07 8.23 3.56
C LEU A 109 22.14 6.82 4.11
N ARG A 110 23.22 6.56 4.83
CA ARG A 110 23.51 5.26 5.43
C ARG A 110 23.63 5.35 6.93
N ARG A 111 23.02 4.38 7.62
CA ARG A 111 23.17 4.11 9.05
C ARG A 111 23.76 2.72 9.20
N ARG A 112 24.89 2.58 9.89
CA ARG A 112 25.61 1.30 10.04
C ARG A 112 25.89 0.60 8.69
N GLY A 113 26.23 1.38 7.66
CA GLY A 113 26.54 0.88 6.31
C GLY A 113 25.33 0.58 5.41
N GLN A 114 24.13 0.46 5.96
CA GLN A 114 22.89 0.21 5.21
C GLN A 114 22.24 1.51 4.77
N ILE A 115 21.71 1.55 3.54
CA ILE A 115 20.95 2.70 3.04
C ILE A 115 19.61 2.77 3.78
N VAL A 116 19.32 3.93 4.35
CA VAL A 116 18.09 4.19 5.12
C VAL A 116 17.22 5.28 4.50
N ALA A 117 17.79 6.17 3.70
CA ALA A 117 17.03 7.21 3.01
C ALA A 117 17.72 7.65 1.71
N TYR A 118 16.94 8.23 0.81
CA TYR A 118 17.37 8.90 -0.41
C TYR A 118 16.99 10.37 -0.33
N LEU A 119 17.88 11.23 -0.82
CA LEU A 119 17.71 12.68 -0.84
C LEU A 119 17.89 13.20 -2.27
N GLU A 120 16.98 14.06 -2.70
CA GLU A 120 17.01 14.77 -3.97
C GLU A 120 16.76 16.26 -3.71
N THR A 121 17.57 17.12 -4.33
CA THR A 121 17.44 18.56 -4.15
C THR A 121 17.89 19.31 -5.39
N GLU A 122 17.20 20.41 -5.68
CA GLU A 122 17.46 21.22 -6.88
C GLU A 122 17.70 22.68 -6.51
N PHE A 123 18.70 23.25 -7.17
CA PHE A 123 19.15 24.62 -6.99
C PHE A 123 19.22 25.33 -8.32
N VAL A 124 18.88 26.61 -8.36
CA VAL A 124 19.08 27.46 -9.55
C VAL A 124 19.98 28.63 -9.23
N SER A 125 21.05 28.80 -9.99
CA SER A 125 21.85 30.04 -10.00
C SER A 125 21.22 31.02 -10.99
N ARG A 126 20.50 32.02 -10.47
CA ARG A 126 19.79 33.00 -11.32
C ARG A 126 20.77 33.80 -12.16
N LYS A 127 20.37 34.13 -13.39
CA LYS A 127 21.15 34.95 -14.35
C LYS A 127 22.54 34.38 -14.72
N GLN A 128 22.86 33.18 -14.27
CA GLN A 128 24.07 32.47 -14.64
C GLN A 128 23.73 31.37 -15.63
N ARG A 129 24.67 31.08 -16.53
CA ARG A 129 24.55 29.96 -17.48
C ARG A 129 25.82 29.11 -17.42
N ILE A 130 25.68 27.86 -17.83
CA ILE A 130 26.81 26.99 -18.09
C ILE A 130 27.01 26.83 -19.60
N SER A 131 28.25 26.62 -20.01
CA SER A 131 28.54 26.26 -21.40
C SER A 131 27.87 24.94 -21.76
N ILE A 132 27.28 24.86 -22.94
CA ILE A 132 26.40 23.75 -23.34
C ILE A 132 27.14 22.40 -23.40
N ASP A 133 28.44 22.41 -23.72
CA ASP A 133 29.32 21.23 -23.73
C ASP A 133 29.50 20.60 -22.34
N LYS A 134 29.28 21.38 -21.28
CA LYS A 134 29.32 20.90 -19.88
C LYS A 134 27.94 20.55 -19.34
N ALA A 135 26.86 20.88 -20.06
CA ALA A 135 25.52 20.62 -19.59
C ALA A 135 25.16 19.13 -19.73
N TYR A 136 24.64 18.55 -18.66
CA TYR A 136 24.19 17.17 -18.63
C TYR A 136 23.11 16.96 -17.57
N HIS A 137 22.40 15.86 -17.67
CA HIS A 137 21.51 15.39 -16.62
C HIS A 137 21.50 13.86 -16.59
N TYR A 138 21.45 13.29 -15.39
CA TYR A 138 21.36 11.86 -15.13
C TYR A 138 20.14 11.60 -14.28
N GLU A 139 19.41 10.55 -14.63
CA GLU A 139 18.26 10.06 -13.90
C GLU A 139 18.54 8.61 -13.55
N TYR A 140 18.51 8.30 -12.26
CA TYR A 140 18.87 6.99 -11.74
C TYR A 140 17.64 6.27 -11.18
N ASP A 141 17.63 4.94 -11.23
CA ASP A 141 16.57 4.07 -10.67
C ASP A 141 15.16 4.51 -11.10
N GLN A 142 15.01 4.87 -12.38
CA GLN A 142 13.69 5.14 -12.97
C GLN A 142 12.94 3.83 -13.09
N ARG A 143 11.74 3.77 -12.49
CA ARG A 143 10.92 2.57 -12.48
C ARG A 143 9.65 2.77 -13.28
N PHE A 144 9.39 1.83 -14.18
CA PHE A 144 8.15 1.76 -14.95
C PHE A 144 7.59 0.36 -14.83
N THR A 145 6.28 0.23 -14.77
CA THR A 145 5.61 -1.08 -14.90
C THR A 145 4.67 -0.98 -16.08
N ILE A 146 4.72 -1.91 -17.03
CA ILE A 146 3.76 -1.97 -18.14
C ILE A 146 2.99 -3.30 -18.06
N SER A 147 1.72 -3.27 -18.45
CA SER A 147 0.90 -4.49 -18.60
C SER A 147 0.85 -4.88 -20.08
N LEU A 148 1.09 -6.14 -20.38
CA LEU A 148 1.05 -6.68 -21.74
C LEU A 148 -0.21 -7.53 -21.91
N ASP A 149 -1.36 -6.92 -22.22
CA ASP A 149 -2.66 -7.60 -22.22
C ASP A 149 -2.92 -8.45 -23.48
N SER A 150 -2.14 -8.24 -24.54
CA SER A 150 -2.34 -8.88 -25.83
C SER A 150 -1.04 -9.42 -26.45
N ALA A 151 -1.18 -10.43 -27.32
CA ALA A 151 -0.05 -10.96 -28.08
C ALA A 151 0.61 -9.89 -28.99
N SER A 152 -0.17 -8.91 -29.45
CA SER A 152 0.32 -7.77 -30.21
C SER A 152 1.23 -6.85 -29.39
N GLU A 153 0.92 -6.62 -28.11
CA GLU A 153 1.74 -5.78 -27.24
C GLU A 153 3.05 -6.46 -26.86
N VAL A 154 3.00 -7.78 -26.60
CA VAL A 154 4.20 -8.60 -26.41
C VAL A 154 5.12 -8.47 -27.63
N ALA A 155 4.57 -8.69 -28.85
CA ALA A 155 5.33 -8.56 -30.08
C ALA A 155 5.87 -7.12 -30.30
N ALA A 156 5.09 -6.09 -29.95
CA ALA A 156 5.49 -4.70 -30.10
C ALA A 156 6.65 -4.29 -29.17
N LEU A 157 6.68 -4.83 -27.95
CA LEU A 157 7.80 -4.66 -27.00
C LEU A 157 9.04 -5.41 -27.49
N MET A 158 8.88 -6.67 -27.91
CA MET A 158 9.98 -7.48 -28.42
C MET A 158 10.61 -6.93 -29.71
N ALA A 159 9.83 -6.21 -30.52
CA ALA A 159 10.32 -5.55 -31.72
C ALA A 159 11.16 -4.29 -31.46
N LYS A 160 11.36 -3.88 -30.20
CA LYS A 160 12.17 -2.72 -29.86
C LYS A 160 13.65 -3.09 -29.87
N ASP A 161 14.43 -2.43 -30.72
CA ASP A 161 15.89 -2.63 -30.82
C ASP A 161 16.64 -2.45 -29.49
N TRP A 162 16.06 -1.67 -28.56
CA TRP A 162 16.63 -1.41 -27.23
C TRP A 162 16.26 -2.45 -26.17
N PHE A 163 15.33 -3.38 -26.47
CA PHE A 163 14.87 -4.42 -25.56
C PHE A 163 15.60 -5.74 -25.88
N ALA A 164 16.76 -5.95 -25.26
CA ALA A 164 17.57 -7.14 -25.48
C ALA A 164 17.07 -8.30 -24.62
N CYS A 165 16.10 -9.06 -25.15
CA CYS A 165 15.54 -10.24 -24.50
C CYS A 165 16.36 -11.50 -24.83
N SER A 166 16.53 -12.40 -23.86
CA SER A 166 17.13 -13.72 -24.09
C SER A 166 16.08 -14.73 -24.54
N ASP A 167 16.47 -15.73 -25.34
CA ASP A 167 15.54 -16.76 -25.84
C ASP A 167 14.87 -17.55 -24.70
N ASP A 168 15.58 -17.76 -23.58
CA ASP A 168 15.04 -18.42 -22.38
C ASP A 168 13.98 -17.58 -21.65
N ALA A 169 14.03 -16.25 -21.78
CA ALA A 169 13.09 -15.34 -21.13
C ALA A 169 11.74 -15.20 -21.86
N LEU A 170 11.66 -15.60 -23.14
CA LEU A 170 10.43 -15.55 -23.95
C LEU A 170 9.26 -16.29 -23.31
N VAL A 171 9.54 -17.36 -22.58
CA VAL A 171 8.52 -18.19 -21.92
C VAL A 171 7.77 -17.41 -20.84
N HIS A 172 8.34 -16.32 -20.33
CA HIS A 172 7.76 -15.48 -19.27
C HIS A 172 6.99 -14.26 -19.81
N LEU A 173 7.15 -13.92 -21.08
CA LEU A 173 6.46 -12.81 -21.73
C LEU A 173 5.22 -13.32 -22.49
N VAL A 174 4.09 -13.37 -21.78
CA VAL A 174 2.80 -13.82 -22.33
C VAL A 174 1.74 -12.74 -22.15
N PRO A 175 0.64 -12.78 -22.91
CA PRO A 175 -0.51 -11.91 -22.64
C PRO A 175 -0.98 -12.06 -21.18
N GLY A 176 -1.13 -10.93 -20.49
CA GLY A 176 -1.38 -10.79 -19.06
C GLY A 176 -0.13 -10.55 -18.19
N SER A 177 1.09 -10.64 -18.73
CA SER A 177 2.33 -10.38 -17.96
C SER A 177 2.47 -8.89 -17.61
N GLN A 178 2.91 -8.60 -16.38
CA GLN A 178 3.43 -7.28 -16.00
C GLN A 178 4.95 -7.27 -16.06
N VAL A 179 5.51 -6.28 -16.75
CA VAL A 179 6.95 -6.10 -16.91
C VAL A 179 7.39 -4.85 -16.16
N GLU A 180 8.25 -5.03 -15.17
CA GLU A 180 8.87 -3.98 -14.36
C GLU A 180 10.23 -3.60 -14.96
N PHE A 181 10.47 -2.32 -15.21
CA PHE A 181 11.72 -1.78 -15.75
C PHE A 181 12.43 -0.97 -14.67
N CYS A 182 13.73 -1.17 -14.52
CA CYS A 182 14.61 -0.37 -13.65
C CYS A 182 15.72 0.22 -14.52
N LEU A 183 15.65 1.53 -14.80
CA LEU A 183 16.47 2.20 -15.81
C LEU A 183 17.26 3.38 -15.25
N ASP A 184 18.47 3.54 -15.77
CA ASP A 184 19.27 4.75 -15.66
C ASP A 184 19.34 5.44 -17.02
N ALA A 185 19.27 6.77 -17.03
CA ALA A 185 19.36 7.57 -18.24
C ALA A 185 20.38 8.71 -18.11
N GLU A 186 21.21 8.88 -19.14
CA GLU A 186 22.14 10.01 -19.30
C GLU A 186 21.70 10.88 -20.48
N TYR A 187 21.69 12.19 -20.24
CA TYR A 187 21.35 13.21 -21.21
C TYR A 187 22.51 14.20 -21.35
N ARG A 188 22.93 14.45 -22.60
CA ARG A 188 23.88 15.52 -22.94
C ARG A 188 23.19 16.52 -23.85
N PHE A 189 23.53 17.80 -23.72
CA PHE A 189 22.84 18.85 -24.46
C PHE A 189 23.64 19.31 -25.69
N LYS A 190 22.92 19.64 -26.77
CA LYS A 190 23.42 20.34 -27.96
C LYS A 190 23.00 21.80 -27.93
N ARG A 191 21.77 22.04 -27.46
CA ARG A 191 21.14 23.33 -27.13
C ARG A 191 20.23 23.09 -25.93
N ASP A 192 19.72 24.15 -25.31
CA ASP A 192 18.93 24.04 -24.07
C ASP A 192 17.70 23.12 -24.19
N ASP A 193 17.16 22.94 -25.40
CA ASP A 193 15.98 22.15 -25.74
C ASP A 193 16.27 20.92 -26.62
N VAL A 194 17.54 20.67 -26.96
CA VAL A 194 17.95 19.57 -27.86
C VAL A 194 19.11 18.80 -27.25
N TYR A 195 18.94 17.48 -27.10
CA TYR A 195 20.00 16.61 -26.63
C TYR A 195 21.00 16.32 -27.76
N SER A 196 22.29 16.33 -27.44
CA SER A 196 23.38 15.87 -28.31
C SER A 196 23.53 14.36 -28.29
N SER A 197 23.25 13.74 -27.13
CA SER A 197 23.15 12.30 -26.96
C SER A 197 22.23 11.94 -25.81
N ILE A 198 21.54 10.81 -25.95
CA ILE A 198 20.80 10.16 -24.87
C ILE A 198 21.29 8.72 -24.76
N SER A 199 21.52 8.25 -23.55
CA SER A 199 21.80 6.84 -23.25
C SER A 199 20.81 6.37 -22.20
N THR A 200 20.25 5.18 -22.37
CA THR A 200 19.36 4.57 -21.37
C THR A 200 19.71 3.11 -21.24
N THR A 201 19.98 2.71 -20.01
CA THR A 201 20.43 1.36 -19.68
C THR A 201 19.70 0.83 -18.48
N GLY A 202 19.50 -0.48 -18.39
CA GLY A 202 18.89 -1.08 -17.20
C GLY A 202 18.37 -2.47 -17.47
N HIS A 203 17.41 -2.89 -16.66
CA HIS A 203 16.89 -4.26 -16.68
C HIS A 203 15.37 -4.26 -16.66
N ALA A 204 14.79 -5.29 -17.27
CA ALA A 204 13.36 -5.59 -17.22
C ALA A 204 13.12 -6.94 -16.53
N PHE A 205 12.06 -7.00 -15.72
CA PHE A 205 11.68 -8.18 -14.94
C PHE A 205 10.19 -8.48 -15.10
N VAL A 206 9.81 -9.75 -15.08
CA VAL A 206 8.41 -10.19 -14.96
C VAL A 206 8.20 -10.75 -13.57
N ARG A 207 7.10 -10.36 -12.91
CA ARG A 207 6.75 -10.89 -11.60
C ARG A 207 6.01 -12.22 -11.77
N ALA A 208 6.60 -13.32 -11.30
CA ALA A 208 5.97 -14.63 -11.32
C ALA A 208 4.80 -14.71 -10.32
N PRO A 209 3.84 -15.65 -10.47
CA PRO A 209 2.72 -15.83 -9.53
C PRO A 209 3.17 -16.08 -8.08
N ALA A 210 4.36 -16.64 -7.88
CA ALA A 210 4.97 -16.85 -6.55
C ALA A 210 5.68 -15.59 -5.99
N GLY A 211 5.54 -14.43 -6.65
CA GLY A 211 6.11 -13.14 -6.23
C GLY A 211 7.59 -12.91 -6.58
N ALA A 212 8.28 -13.89 -7.15
CA ALA A 212 9.68 -13.73 -7.58
C ALA A 212 9.79 -12.90 -8.87
N ALA A 213 10.66 -11.90 -8.87
CA ALA A 213 11.01 -11.14 -10.08
C ALA A 213 11.98 -11.96 -10.94
N VAL A 214 11.56 -12.30 -12.16
CA VAL A 214 12.34 -13.02 -13.15
C VAL A 214 12.89 -12.01 -14.14
N HIS A 215 14.22 -11.91 -14.28
CA HIS A 215 14.85 -11.06 -15.29
C HIS A 215 14.46 -11.55 -16.70
N VAL A 216 14.05 -10.63 -17.57
CA VAL A 216 13.61 -10.97 -18.93
C VAL A 216 14.36 -10.25 -20.05
N ALA A 217 14.92 -9.07 -19.78
CA ALA A 217 15.68 -8.35 -20.79
C ALA A 217 16.64 -7.34 -20.17
N ASP A 218 17.71 -7.05 -20.90
CA ASP A 218 18.53 -5.87 -20.68
C ASP A 218 18.08 -4.74 -21.61
N ILE A 219 18.03 -3.53 -21.07
CA ILE A 219 17.68 -2.34 -21.82
C ILE A 219 18.96 -1.64 -22.21
N LEU A 220 19.17 -1.46 -23.53
CA LEU A 220 20.38 -0.86 -24.09
C LEU A 220 19.99 0.09 -25.21
N PHE A 221 19.87 1.38 -24.88
CA PHE A 221 19.54 2.41 -25.85
C PHE A 221 20.61 3.51 -25.87
N LYS A 222 21.00 3.92 -27.08
CA LYS A 222 21.83 5.09 -27.28
C LYS A 222 21.45 5.78 -28.57
N CYS A 223 21.28 7.10 -28.54
CA CYS A 223 21.06 7.90 -29.73
C CYS A 223 21.88 9.19 -29.72
N GLY A 224 22.03 9.77 -30.92
CA GLY A 224 22.67 11.07 -31.13
C GLY A 224 21.70 12.22 -30.85
N THR A 225 21.60 13.16 -31.80
CA THR A 225 20.75 14.34 -31.62
C THR A 225 19.28 13.93 -31.51
N SER A 226 18.64 14.27 -30.40
CA SER A 226 17.23 13.96 -30.14
C SER A 226 16.55 15.05 -29.32
N LEU A 227 15.23 15.16 -29.44
CA LEU A 227 14.41 16.04 -28.58
C LEU A 227 13.94 15.34 -27.31
N LYS A 228 13.77 14.02 -27.37
CA LYS A 228 13.17 13.20 -26.31
C LYS A 228 13.83 11.83 -26.23
N ASN A 229 13.64 11.16 -25.10
CA ASN A 229 14.09 9.79 -24.89
C ASN A 229 12.99 8.79 -25.33
N PRO A 230 13.14 8.07 -26.45
CA PRO A 230 12.09 7.21 -26.96
C PRO A 230 11.82 5.98 -26.08
N VAL A 231 12.78 5.54 -25.25
CA VAL A 231 12.55 4.45 -24.30
C VAL A 231 11.58 4.90 -23.23
N ILE A 232 11.89 6.02 -22.57
CA ILE A 232 11.05 6.60 -21.52
C ILE A 232 9.68 6.99 -22.08
N GLU A 233 9.62 7.63 -23.24
CA GLU A 233 8.35 8.00 -23.89
C GLU A 233 7.52 6.78 -24.34
N TYR A 234 8.16 5.64 -24.64
CA TYR A 234 7.43 4.40 -24.87
C TYR A 234 6.85 3.86 -23.57
N LEU A 235 7.68 3.74 -22.53
CA LEU A 235 7.27 3.18 -21.24
C LEU A 235 6.18 4.02 -20.58
N SER A 236 6.33 5.34 -20.51
CA SER A 236 5.31 6.24 -19.94
C SER A 236 3.96 6.18 -20.66
N ARG A 237 3.93 5.85 -21.96
CA ARG A 237 2.68 5.69 -22.72
C ARG A 237 1.98 4.36 -22.48
N HIS A 238 2.73 3.34 -22.10
CA HIS A 238 2.22 1.98 -21.85
C HIS A 238 2.28 1.64 -20.35
N GLU A 239 2.54 2.63 -19.52
CA GLU A 239 2.65 2.45 -18.08
C GLU A 239 1.32 1.94 -17.56
N ALA A 240 1.39 0.84 -16.81
CA ALA A 240 0.27 0.31 -16.08
C ALA A 240 -0.28 1.42 -15.17
N PRO A 241 -1.59 1.43 -14.89
CA PRO A 241 -2.18 2.40 -13.97
C PRO A 241 -1.34 2.47 -12.69
N SER A 242 -0.98 3.69 -12.29
CA SER A 242 -0.22 3.92 -11.06
C SER A 242 -0.94 3.25 -9.89
N ASP A 243 -0.19 2.70 -8.93
CA ASP A 243 -0.73 2.29 -7.62
C ASP A 243 -1.07 3.53 -6.76
N GLU A 244 -1.54 4.61 -7.39
CA GLU A 244 -1.93 5.87 -6.78
C GLU A 244 -3.36 6.18 -7.21
N THR A 245 -4.23 6.39 -6.23
CA THR A 245 -5.62 6.77 -6.42
C THR A 245 -5.85 8.13 -5.78
N MET A 246 -6.12 9.14 -6.60
CA MET A 246 -6.47 10.49 -6.12
C MET A 246 -7.96 10.56 -5.80
N PHE A 247 -8.31 11.33 -4.78
CA PHE A 247 -9.70 11.63 -4.46
C PHE A 247 -10.24 12.72 -5.41
N ASP A 248 -11.56 12.78 -5.53
CA ASP A 248 -12.21 13.86 -6.27
C ASP A 248 -11.98 15.22 -5.59
N GLY A 249 -11.78 16.27 -6.40
CA GLY A 249 -11.57 17.64 -5.93
C GLY A 249 -10.21 17.87 -5.24
N ASP A 250 -10.20 18.70 -4.20
CA ASP A 250 -8.99 19.08 -3.45
C ASP A 250 -8.66 18.11 -2.28
N GLY A 251 -9.40 17.00 -2.16
CA GLY A 251 -9.26 16.05 -1.06
C GLY A 251 -9.90 16.51 0.26
N TYR A 252 -9.55 15.84 1.35
CA TYR A 252 -10.10 16.09 2.69
C TYR A 252 -9.16 16.96 3.53
N SER A 253 -9.64 18.08 4.07
CA SER A 253 -8.85 18.90 5.01
C SER A 253 -8.51 18.10 6.26
N LEU A 254 -7.23 18.01 6.59
CA LEU A 254 -6.73 17.36 7.80
C LEU A 254 -6.78 18.29 9.03
N VAL A 255 -6.99 19.58 8.79
CA VAL A 255 -7.21 20.57 9.84
C VAL A 255 -8.70 20.85 9.94
N PRO A 256 -9.33 20.71 11.13
CA PRO A 256 -10.75 20.97 11.27
C PRO A 256 -11.12 22.43 10.91
N PRO A 257 -12.30 22.68 10.32
CA PRO A 257 -12.76 24.03 10.01
C PRO A 257 -12.77 24.94 11.26
N GLY A 258 -12.30 26.18 11.13
CA GLY A 258 -12.24 27.15 12.23
C GLY A 258 -11.02 27.01 13.16
N ASN A 259 -10.23 25.94 13.01
CA ASN A 259 -8.98 25.72 13.76
C ASN A 259 -7.73 26.19 13.02
N ASP A 260 -7.94 27.07 12.06
CA ASP A 260 -6.97 27.78 11.25
C ASP A 260 -5.80 28.40 12.05
N LYS A 261 -6.00 28.76 13.32
CA LYS A 261 -4.91 29.28 14.18
C LYS A 261 -3.93 28.21 14.64
N LEU A 262 -4.32 26.93 14.63
CA LEU A 262 -3.48 25.82 15.10
C LEU A 262 -2.31 25.52 14.16
N THR A 263 -2.44 25.86 12.87
CA THR A 263 -1.38 25.70 11.87
C THR A 263 -0.62 27.00 11.57
N GLN A 264 -0.74 27.98 12.46
CA GLN A 264 -0.01 29.24 12.35
C GLN A 264 1.34 29.14 13.05
N ILE A 265 2.41 29.45 12.34
CA ILE A 265 3.78 29.48 12.86
C ILE A 265 4.41 30.83 12.51
N SER A 266 5.18 31.39 13.44
CA SER A 266 5.99 32.58 13.20
C SER A 266 7.39 32.17 12.73
N ALA A 267 7.87 32.75 11.63
CA ALA A 267 9.28 32.68 11.26
C ALA A 267 10.15 33.24 12.40
N PRO A 268 11.37 32.70 12.60
CA PRO A 268 12.24 33.13 13.69
C PRO A 268 12.70 34.57 13.46
N GLU A 269 13.01 35.29 14.54
CA GLU A 269 13.57 36.65 14.45
C GLU A 269 14.98 36.65 13.85
N THR A 270 15.74 35.56 14.03
CA THR A 270 17.08 35.42 13.47
C THR A 270 17.30 34.01 12.92
N ASN A 271 17.99 33.91 11.79
CA ASN A 271 18.31 32.63 11.15
C ASN A 271 19.62 32.00 11.68
N ARG A 272 20.32 32.67 12.61
CA ARG A 272 21.65 32.24 13.08
C ARG A 272 21.64 30.88 13.76
N GLU A 273 20.59 30.59 14.51
CA GLU A 273 20.49 29.31 15.23
C GLU A 273 20.28 28.16 14.26
N TYR A 274 19.32 28.31 13.32
CA TYR A 274 19.09 27.32 12.28
C TYR A 274 20.31 27.13 11.37
N ALA A 275 21.01 28.21 11.00
CA ALA A 275 22.25 28.14 10.22
C ALA A 275 23.33 27.27 10.90
N ARG A 276 23.50 27.41 12.22
CA ARG A 276 24.45 26.59 12.99
C ARG A 276 24.03 25.13 13.05
N LEU A 277 22.75 24.86 13.31
CA LEU A 277 22.22 23.49 13.45
C LEU A 277 22.22 22.73 12.13
N SER A 278 21.82 23.38 11.04
CA SER A 278 21.73 22.77 9.71
C SER A 278 23.06 22.67 8.98
N ALA A 279 24.11 23.33 9.52
CA ALA A 279 25.38 23.61 8.84
C ALA A 279 25.24 24.43 7.54
N ASP A 280 24.08 25.07 7.31
CA ASP A 280 23.88 25.99 6.20
C ASP A 280 24.34 27.41 6.60
N GLY A 281 25.62 27.65 6.35
CA GLY A 281 26.28 28.93 6.59
C GLY A 281 26.05 29.98 5.50
N ASN A 282 25.08 29.81 4.59
CA ASN A 282 24.88 30.75 3.48
C ASN A 282 24.60 32.19 4.01
N PRO A 283 25.47 33.17 3.67
CA PRO A 283 25.39 34.51 4.26
C PRO A 283 24.12 35.29 3.91
N ILE A 284 23.39 34.92 2.85
CA ILE A 284 22.12 35.58 2.50
C ILE A 284 21.07 35.48 3.62
N HIS A 285 21.22 34.52 4.54
CA HIS A 285 20.32 34.32 5.66
C HIS A 285 20.75 35.06 6.93
N THR A 286 22.00 35.51 7.03
CA THR A 286 22.58 36.01 8.29
C THR A 286 23.28 37.37 8.18
N ASN A 287 23.56 37.84 6.97
CA ASN A 287 24.27 39.09 6.70
C ASN A 287 23.47 39.99 5.76
N ALA A 288 23.03 41.14 6.27
CA ALA A 288 22.21 42.10 5.53
C ALA A 288 22.92 42.67 4.29
N TYR A 289 24.24 42.90 4.34
CA TYR A 289 24.99 43.42 3.20
C TYR A 289 25.07 42.40 2.06
N VAL A 290 25.20 41.11 2.38
CA VAL A 290 25.23 40.06 1.35
C VAL A 290 23.84 39.84 0.76
N ALA A 291 22.79 39.91 1.58
CA ALA A 291 21.41 39.84 1.10
C ALA A 291 21.11 41.00 0.13
N ASP A 292 21.49 42.23 0.49
CA ASP A 292 21.34 43.42 -0.35
C ASP A 292 22.14 43.29 -1.66
N LEU A 293 23.40 42.80 -1.59
CA LEU A 293 24.26 42.57 -2.76
C LEU A 293 23.60 41.68 -3.82
N VAL A 294 22.76 40.72 -3.42
CA VAL A 294 22.07 39.80 -4.33
C VAL A 294 20.61 40.19 -4.60
N GLY A 295 20.22 41.40 -4.20
CA GLY A 295 18.91 42.00 -4.46
C GLY A 295 17.78 41.42 -3.61
N LEU A 296 18.07 40.93 -2.40
CA LEU A 296 17.06 40.53 -1.43
C LEU A 296 16.73 41.71 -0.49
N PRO A 297 15.48 41.81 0.02
CA PRO A 297 15.06 42.91 0.89
C PRO A 297 15.74 42.92 2.27
N GLY A 298 16.47 41.86 2.60
CA GLY A 298 17.16 41.63 3.86
C GLY A 298 17.45 40.15 4.03
N PRO A 299 18.02 39.73 5.17
CA PRO A 299 18.27 38.33 5.43
C PRO A 299 16.98 37.52 5.44
N ILE A 300 16.83 36.59 4.49
CA ILE A 300 15.62 35.77 4.35
C ILE A 300 15.72 34.50 5.21
N THR A 301 14.59 33.98 5.67
CA THR A 301 14.54 32.70 6.39
C THR A 301 14.93 31.54 5.48
N HIS A 302 15.67 30.56 6.00
CA HIS A 302 16.06 29.37 5.25
C HIS A 302 14.81 28.63 4.75
N GLY A 303 14.77 28.27 3.46
CA GLY A 303 13.69 27.46 2.92
C GLY A 303 13.53 26.13 3.67
N MET A 304 14.66 25.50 4.04
CA MET A 304 14.65 24.27 4.82
C MET A 304 14.09 24.44 6.25
N TRP A 305 14.13 25.64 6.82
CA TRP A 305 13.42 25.93 8.07
C TRP A 305 11.91 25.92 7.83
N THR A 306 11.43 26.58 6.76
CA THR A 306 10.00 26.56 6.38
C THR A 306 9.52 25.16 6.05
N SER A 307 10.36 24.35 5.40
CA SER A 307 10.12 22.94 5.11
C SER A 307 9.94 22.13 6.40
N ALA A 308 10.88 22.26 7.35
CA ALA A 308 10.85 21.53 8.62
C ALA A 308 9.67 21.96 9.53
N SER A 309 9.36 23.26 9.60
CA SER A 309 8.22 23.75 10.38
C SER A 309 6.88 23.32 9.79
N THR A 310 6.75 23.33 8.46
CA THR A 310 5.59 22.78 7.75
C THR A 310 5.45 21.27 8.00
N ARG A 311 6.56 20.53 7.95
CA ARG A 311 6.57 19.09 8.21
C ARG A 311 6.16 18.75 9.63
N ALA A 312 6.57 19.55 10.62
CA ALA A 312 6.16 19.36 12.01
C ALA A 312 4.63 19.46 12.19
N LEU A 313 3.96 20.35 11.45
CA LEU A 313 2.49 20.40 11.42
C LEU A 313 1.90 19.17 10.74
N LEU A 314 2.50 18.74 9.62
CA LEU A 314 2.07 17.54 8.91
C LEU A 314 2.20 16.28 9.79
N GLU A 315 3.28 16.15 10.56
CA GLU A 315 3.47 15.07 11.54
C GLU A 315 2.36 15.08 12.60
N CYS A 316 2.05 16.25 13.15
CA CYS A 316 1.01 16.38 14.16
C CYS A 316 -0.39 16.02 13.62
N TYR A 317 -0.77 16.55 12.46
CA TYR A 317 -2.16 16.45 11.97
C TYR A 317 -2.42 15.29 11.01
N ALA A 318 -1.43 14.88 10.23
CA ALA A 318 -1.58 13.83 9.24
C ALA A 318 -1.06 12.48 9.73
N ALA A 319 0.05 12.50 10.47
CA ALA A 319 0.66 11.30 11.04
C ALA A 319 0.22 11.00 12.49
N ASN A 320 -0.72 11.78 13.07
CA ASN A 320 -1.19 11.63 14.45
C ASN A 320 -0.06 11.67 15.49
N ASP A 321 0.96 12.52 15.28
CA ASP A 321 2.16 12.62 16.13
C ASP A 321 3.04 11.36 16.14
N GLU A 322 2.89 10.45 15.16
CA GLU A 322 3.73 9.25 14.98
C GLU A 322 4.74 9.47 13.84
N PRO A 323 5.97 9.92 14.13
CA PRO A 323 6.95 10.35 13.11
C PRO A 323 7.34 9.24 12.13
N GLU A 324 7.32 7.97 12.57
CA GLU A 324 7.63 6.79 11.78
C GLU A 324 6.70 6.57 10.58
N ARG A 325 5.49 7.13 10.63
CA ARG A 325 4.50 6.99 9.56
C ARG A 325 4.90 7.81 8.33
N ILE A 326 5.69 8.88 8.45
CA ILE A 326 6.08 9.69 7.28
C ILE A 326 7.20 8.96 6.53
N ARG A 327 6.88 8.43 5.34
CA ARG A 327 7.80 7.64 4.51
C ARG A 327 8.47 8.46 3.41
N MET A 328 7.81 9.51 2.95
CA MET A 328 8.33 10.44 1.96
C MET A 328 7.86 11.84 2.30
N TYR A 329 8.74 12.83 2.14
CA TYR A 329 8.40 14.24 2.24
C TYR A 329 9.11 15.03 1.15
N GLN A 330 8.33 15.76 0.36
CA GLN A 330 8.79 16.60 -0.74
C GLN A 330 8.30 18.02 -0.55
N THR A 331 9.15 19.00 -0.85
CA THR A 331 8.86 20.43 -0.78
C THR A 331 9.32 21.17 -2.03
N ASN A 332 8.45 22.07 -2.51
CA ASN A 332 8.74 23.08 -3.51
C ASN A 332 8.78 24.44 -2.83
N PHE A 333 9.88 25.18 -3.01
CA PHE A 333 10.02 26.54 -2.49
C PHE A 333 9.51 27.53 -3.52
N VAL A 334 8.33 28.08 -3.27
CA VAL A 334 7.60 28.95 -4.21
C VAL A 334 7.90 30.43 -3.96
N GLY A 335 8.06 30.80 -2.69
CA GLY A 335 8.20 32.19 -2.28
C GLY A 335 9.21 32.37 -1.14
N ILE A 336 9.55 33.63 -0.88
CA ILE A 336 10.56 34.01 0.11
C ILE A 336 9.85 34.31 1.44
N VAL A 337 10.39 33.81 2.54
CA VAL A 337 9.94 34.13 3.91
C VAL A 337 10.95 35.07 4.57
N GLN A 338 10.47 36.14 5.18
CA GLN A 338 11.27 37.05 6.00
C GLN A 338 11.20 36.67 7.48
N PRO A 339 12.22 37.00 8.29
CA PRO A 339 12.15 36.88 9.74
C PRO A 339 10.88 37.53 10.30
N LYS A 340 10.23 36.86 11.26
CA LYS A 340 8.96 37.26 11.90
C LYS A 340 7.69 37.17 11.05
N ASP A 341 7.78 36.79 9.77
CA ASP A 341 6.59 36.51 8.96
C ASP A 341 5.67 35.51 9.65
N GLN A 342 4.36 35.77 9.59
CA GLN A 342 3.34 34.84 10.06
C GLN A 342 2.95 33.91 8.92
N LEU A 343 3.17 32.62 9.12
CA LEU A 343 2.90 31.57 8.15
C LEU A 343 1.70 30.75 8.59
N ARG A 344 0.90 30.32 7.63
CA ARG A 344 -0.26 29.44 7.80
C ARG A 344 -0.13 28.26 6.87
N THR A 345 -0.25 27.05 7.40
CA THR A 345 -0.23 25.81 6.60
C THR A 345 -1.62 25.22 6.49
N LYS A 346 -2.04 24.90 5.27
CA LYS A 346 -3.21 24.05 5.00
C LYS A 346 -2.74 22.66 4.60
N LEU A 347 -3.41 21.61 5.09
CA LEU A 347 -3.05 20.21 4.85
C LEU A 347 -4.28 19.45 4.36
N PHE A 348 -4.11 18.66 3.31
CA PHE A 348 -5.17 17.91 2.65
C PHE A 348 -4.72 16.47 2.43
N HIS A 349 -5.57 15.51 2.78
CA HIS A 349 -5.45 14.13 2.34
C HIS A 349 -6.07 14.01 0.95
N VAL A 350 -5.23 13.80 -0.06
CA VAL A 350 -5.60 13.98 -1.49
C VAL A 350 -5.70 12.66 -2.25
N GLY A 351 -5.21 11.56 -1.69
CA GLY A 351 -5.25 10.27 -2.35
C GLY A 351 -4.56 9.19 -1.54
N MET A 352 -4.40 8.02 -2.14
CA MET A 352 -3.78 6.83 -1.55
C MET A 352 -2.77 6.25 -2.51
N LYS A 353 -1.68 5.67 -1.99
CA LYS A 353 -0.67 4.98 -2.79
C LYS A 353 -0.07 3.78 -2.07
N GLY A 354 -0.28 2.58 -2.60
CA GLY A 354 0.21 1.33 -1.99
C GLY A 354 -0.13 1.20 -0.51
N GLY A 355 -1.34 1.59 -0.10
CA GLY A 355 -1.77 1.58 1.29
C GLY A 355 -1.30 2.76 2.14
N ARG A 356 -0.60 3.74 1.58
CA ARG A 356 -0.16 4.96 2.26
C ARG A 356 -1.04 6.14 1.87
N MET A 357 -1.30 7.04 2.81
CA MET A 357 -1.99 8.30 2.59
C MET A 357 -1.09 9.25 1.81
N LEU A 358 -1.64 9.89 0.78
CA LEU A 358 -1.01 10.99 0.06
C LEU A 358 -1.52 12.32 0.62
N VAL A 359 -0.61 13.12 1.15
CA VAL A 359 -0.95 14.39 1.79
C VAL A 359 -0.31 15.53 1.03
N LYS A 360 -1.09 16.56 0.72
CA LYS A 360 -0.63 17.83 0.14
C LYS A 360 -0.70 18.92 1.20
N GLY A 361 0.34 19.73 1.29
CA GLY A 361 0.38 20.91 2.14
C GLY A 361 0.71 22.19 1.37
N MET A 362 0.15 23.30 1.83
CA MET A 362 0.35 24.63 1.25
C MET A 362 0.59 25.62 2.38
N THR A 363 1.76 26.24 2.39
CA THR A 363 2.15 27.23 3.41
C THR A 363 2.16 28.62 2.77
N SER A 364 1.38 29.53 3.33
CA SER A 364 1.24 30.91 2.87
C SER A 364 1.52 31.91 3.98
N LYS A 365 1.92 33.13 3.60
CA LYS A 365 1.99 34.29 4.50
C LYS A 365 0.60 34.79 4.89
N SER A 366 0.55 35.72 5.84
CA SER A 366 -0.68 36.38 6.29
C SER A 366 -1.42 37.17 5.20
N ASP A 367 -0.72 37.63 4.17
CA ASP A 367 -1.30 38.33 3.00
C ASP A 367 -1.82 37.36 1.92
N GLY A 368 -1.65 36.05 2.12
CA GLY A 368 -2.05 35.01 1.18
C GLY A 368 -0.97 34.58 0.18
N GLU A 369 0.22 35.20 0.19
CA GLU A 369 1.33 34.79 -0.68
C GLU A 369 1.75 33.35 -0.38
N LEU A 370 1.68 32.45 -1.37
CA LEU A 370 2.14 31.07 -1.26
C LEU A 370 3.66 31.02 -1.24
N VAL A 371 4.24 30.41 -0.21
CA VAL A 371 5.70 30.32 -0.03
C VAL A 371 6.24 28.91 -0.16
N LEU A 372 5.45 27.88 0.16
CA LEU A 372 5.87 26.49 0.08
C LEU A 372 4.69 25.59 -0.26
N GLU A 373 4.92 24.65 -1.17
CA GLU A 373 4.04 23.49 -1.38
C GLU A 373 4.77 22.23 -0.93
N CYS A 374 4.07 21.31 -0.29
CA CYS A 374 4.62 20.03 0.09
C CYS A 374 3.71 18.87 -0.28
N THR A 375 4.33 17.71 -0.47
CA THR A 375 3.63 16.43 -0.56
C THR A 375 4.30 15.42 0.36
N ALA A 376 3.53 14.49 0.90
CA ALA A 376 4.03 13.43 1.76
C ALA A 376 3.32 12.09 1.49
N GLU A 377 4.07 10.99 1.60
CA GLU A 377 3.51 9.64 1.70
C GLU A 377 3.57 9.23 3.17
N ILE A 378 2.41 8.96 3.77
CA ILE A 378 2.26 8.67 5.20
C ILE A 378 1.60 7.29 5.37
N GLU A 379 2.17 6.40 6.16
CA GLU A 379 1.54 5.12 6.51
C GLU A 379 0.15 5.34 7.10
N GLN A 380 -0.78 4.43 6.79
CA GLN A 380 -2.02 4.34 7.57
C GLN A 380 -1.70 3.95 9.03
N PRO A 381 -2.59 4.26 9.98
CA PRO A 381 -2.52 3.63 11.31
C PRO A 381 -2.45 2.11 11.16
N THR A 382 -1.75 1.43 12.07
CA THR A 382 -1.62 -0.03 12.05
C THR A 382 -2.99 -0.70 11.93
N THR A 383 -3.22 -1.34 10.78
CA THR A 383 -4.52 -1.93 10.43
C THR A 383 -4.46 -3.45 10.50
N ALA A 384 -5.55 -4.06 10.96
CA ALA A 384 -5.79 -5.49 10.87
C ALA A 384 -7.10 -5.76 10.13
N TYR A 385 -7.06 -6.67 9.14
CA TYR A 385 -8.23 -7.07 8.37
C TYR A 385 -8.84 -8.36 8.96
N VAL A 386 -10.09 -8.28 9.43
CA VAL A 386 -10.81 -9.43 9.99
C VAL A 386 -11.99 -9.82 9.12
N PHE A 387 -12.09 -11.11 8.80
CA PHE A 387 -13.08 -11.62 7.86
C PHE A 387 -14.15 -12.44 8.56
N ALA A 388 -15.41 -12.11 8.28
CA ALA A 388 -16.57 -12.76 8.87
C ALA A 388 -16.72 -14.22 8.40
N GLY A 389 -17.20 -15.07 9.30
CA GLY A 389 -17.61 -16.43 9.00
C GLY A 389 -19.03 -16.54 8.48
N GLN A 390 -19.49 -17.79 8.36
CA GLN A 390 -20.87 -18.12 8.03
C GLN A 390 -21.86 -17.59 9.08
N GLY A 391 -23.06 -17.22 8.65
CA GLY A 391 -24.13 -16.68 9.50
C GLY A 391 -24.46 -15.20 9.22
N SER A 392 -23.62 -14.53 8.43
CA SER A 392 -23.78 -13.12 8.02
C SER A 392 -24.35 -12.95 6.61
N GLN A 393 -24.61 -14.05 5.89
CA GLN A 393 -25.10 -13.99 4.51
C GLN A 393 -26.50 -13.40 4.42
N GLU A 394 -26.72 -12.57 3.40
CA GLU A 394 -28.00 -11.98 3.08
C GLU A 394 -28.23 -11.91 1.58
N VAL A 395 -29.50 -11.88 1.18
CA VAL A 395 -29.88 -11.78 -0.23
C VAL A 395 -29.41 -10.44 -0.77
N GLY A 396 -28.71 -10.46 -1.90
CA GLY A 396 -28.14 -9.26 -2.51
C GLY A 396 -26.80 -8.79 -1.94
N MET A 397 -26.19 -9.53 -1.01
CA MET A 397 -24.89 -9.15 -0.44
C MET A 397 -23.84 -8.88 -1.54
N GLY A 398 -23.16 -7.74 -1.44
CA GLY A 398 -22.13 -7.32 -2.39
C GLY A 398 -22.64 -6.87 -3.77
N MET A 399 -23.95 -6.90 -4.04
CA MET A 399 -24.47 -6.53 -5.37
C MET A 399 -24.43 -5.02 -5.63
N ASP A 400 -24.49 -4.18 -4.59
CA ASP A 400 -24.26 -2.74 -4.73
C ASP A 400 -22.83 -2.48 -5.22
N LEU A 401 -21.85 -3.15 -4.59
CA LEU A 401 -20.44 -3.05 -4.97
C LEU A 401 -20.20 -3.63 -6.38
N TYR A 402 -20.84 -4.75 -6.73
CA TYR A 402 -20.84 -5.30 -8.09
C TYR A 402 -21.28 -4.26 -9.13
N GLY A 403 -22.32 -3.48 -8.81
CA GLY A 403 -22.84 -2.42 -9.67
C GLY A 403 -21.92 -1.20 -9.82
N GLN A 404 -21.07 -0.91 -8.84
CA GLN A 404 -20.27 0.32 -8.77
C GLN A 404 -18.78 0.12 -9.08
N SER A 405 -18.21 -1.06 -8.82
CA SER A 405 -16.78 -1.32 -8.91
C SER A 405 -16.46 -2.36 -9.99
N ALA A 406 -15.63 -1.97 -10.97
CA ALA A 406 -15.15 -2.87 -12.01
C ALA A 406 -14.29 -4.02 -11.43
N ALA A 407 -13.48 -3.72 -10.41
CA ALA A 407 -12.65 -4.71 -9.73
C ALA A 407 -13.51 -5.76 -9.01
N ALA A 408 -14.51 -5.32 -8.24
CA ALA A 408 -15.44 -6.23 -7.57
C ALA A 408 -16.27 -7.05 -8.58
N ARG A 409 -16.73 -6.42 -9.67
CA ARG A 409 -17.49 -7.07 -10.74
C ARG A 409 -16.69 -8.18 -11.40
N SER A 410 -15.42 -7.93 -11.71
CA SER A 410 -14.52 -8.92 -12.29
C SER A 410 -14.41 -10.19 -11.44
N ILE A 411 -14.34 -10.05 -10.11
CA ILE A 411 -14.32 -11.18 -9.18
C ILE A 411 -15.62 -11.99 -9.28
N TRP A 412 -16.77 -11.33 -9.21
CA TRP A 412 -18.07 -12.02 -9.32
C TRP A 412 -18.27 -12.68 -10.70
N ASP A 413 -17.90 -12.02 -11.79
CA ASP A 413 -18.06 -12.56 -13.14
C ASP A 413 -17.12 -13.75 -13.41
N ARG A 414 -15.93 -13.76 -12.81
CA ARG A 414 -15.04 -14.93 -12.80
C ARG A 414 -15.62 -16.07 -11.96
N ALA A 415 -16.11 -15.77 -10.76
CA ALA A 415 -16.72 -16.75 -9.88
C ALA A 415 -17.95 -17.40 -10.53
N GLU A 416 -18.82 -16.59 -11.15
CA GLU A 416 -19.99 -17.05 -11.90
C GLU A 416 -19.57 -18.01 -13.01
N ARG A 417 -18.64 -17.59 -13.88
CA ARG A 417 -18.17 -18.43 -14.99
C ARG A 417 -17.60 -19.75 -14.49
N HIS A 418 -16.75 -19.73 -13.45
CA HIS A 418 -16.17 -20.95 -12.88
C HIS A 418 -17.24 -21.89 -12.32
N MET A 419 -18.18 -21.37 -11.52
CA MET A 419 -19.23 -22.17 -10.90
C MET A 419 -20.22 -22.74 -11.94
N VAL A 420 -20.53 -21.99 -12.99
CA VAL A 420 -21.37 -22.46 -14.10
C VAL A 420 -20.61 -23.50 -14.93
N ASP A 421 -19.37 -23.25 -15.34
CA ASP A 421 -18.61 -24.14 -16.22
C ASP A 421 -18.26 -25.46 -15.53
N LYS A 422 -17.98 -25.44 -14.22
CA LYS A 422 -17.53 -26.62 -13.47
C LYS A 422 -18.67 -27.36 -12.78
N TYR A 423 -19.64 -26.64 -12.21
CA TYR A 423 -20.71 -27.23 -11.41
C TYR A 423 -22.12 -26.97 -11.98
N GLY A 424 -22.27 -26.19 -13.05
CA GLY A 424 -23.59 -25.85 -13.60
C GLY A 424 -24.43 -25.01 -12.64
N LEU A 425 -23.79 -24.23 -11.77
CA LEU A 425 -24.43 -23.45 -10.71
C LEU A 425 -24.24 -21.95 -10.97
N SER A 426 -25.34 -21.20 -11.11
CA SER A 426 -25.28 -19.73 -11.12
C SER A 426 -25.16 -19.21 -9.69
N LEU A 427 -23.98 -18.70 -9.34
CA LEU A 427 -23.73 -18.09 -8.04
C LEU A 427 -24.47 -16.76 -7.91
N LEU A 428 -24.50 -15.96 -8.98
CA LEU A 428 -25.21 -14.69 -9.02
C LEU A 428 -26.71 -14.86 -8.83
N GLU A 429 -27.33 -15.89 -9.43
CA GLU A 429 -28.73 -16.21 -9.19
C GLU A 429 -28.97 -16.52 -7.70
N ILE A 430 -28.14 -17.38 -7.11
CA ILE A 430 -28.26 -17.77 -5.70
C ILE A 430 -28.17 -16.55 -4.78
N VAL A 431 -27.23 -15.64 -5.02
CA VAL A 431 -27.06 -14.44 -4.18
C VAL A 431 -28.18 -13.42 -4.39
N ARG A 432 -28.61 -13.20 -5.64
CA ARG A 432 -29.59 -12.14 -5.97
C ARG A 432 -31.02 -12.49 -5.57
N ILE A 433 -31.44 -13.74 -5.77
CA ILE A 433 -32.85 -14.12 -5.59
C ILE A 433 -33.06 -15.25 -4.57
N ASN A 434 -31.99 -15.89 -4.09
CA ASN A 434 -32.04 -16.97 -3.10
C ASN A 434 -33.13 -18.03 -3.41
N PRO A 435 -33.00 -18.74 -4.56
CA PRO A 435 -34.01 -19.69 -4.97
C PRO A 435 -34.09 -20.85 -3.98
N LYS A 436 -35.26 -21.49 -3.85
CA LYS A 436 -35.44 -22.66 -2.97
C LYS A 436 -34.99 -23.97 -3.61
N GLU A 437 -34.92 -23.97 -4.93
CA GLU A 437 -34.59 -25.13 -5.75
C GLU A 437 -33.72 -24.67 -6.93
N LEU A 438 -32.74 -25.50 -7.29
CA LEU A 438 -31.90 -25.28 -8.45
C LEU A 438 -31.61 -26.63 -9.10
N VAL A 439 -31.84 -26.73 -10.41
CA VAL A 439 -31.65 -27.95 -11.19
C VAL A 439 -30.40 -27.81 -12.05
N VAL A 440 -29.46 -28.73 -11.87
CA VAL A 440 -28.25 -28.87 -12.68
C VAL A 440 -28.53 -29.92 -13.75
N HIS A 441 -28.45 -29.54 -15.02
CA HIS A 441 -28.72 -30.43 -16.16
C HIS A 441 -27.42 -31.00 -16.75
N PHE A 442 -27.43 -32.28 -17.12
CA PHE A 442 -26.25 -33.00 -17.62
C PHE A 442 -26.31 -33.37 -19.11
N GLU A 443 -27.41 -33.09 -19.80
CA GLU A 443 -27.71 -33.59 -21.16
C GLU A 443 -26.94 -32.91 -22.31
N SER A 444 -26.15 -31.86 -22.03
CA SER A 444 -25.34 -31.16 -23.04
C SER A 444 -23.86 -31.53 -22.95
N ILE A 445 -23.05 -31.21 -23.97
CA ILE A 445 -21.59 -31.42 -23.94
C ILE A 445 -20.96 -30.72 -22.71
N THR A 446 -21.44 -29.52 -22.38
CA THR A 446 -21.06 -28.80 -21.16
C THR A 446 -21.59 -29.51 -19.91
N GLY A 447 -22.82 -30.01 -19.95
CA GLY A 447 -23.44 -30.80 -18.89
C GLY A 447 -22.69 -32.10 -18.54
N GLU A 448 -22.14 -32.81 -19.54
CA GLU A 448 -21.30 -33.99 -19.29
C GLU A 448 -20.02 -33.64 -18.50
N ARG A 449 -19.40 -32.49 -18.78
CA ARG A 449 -18.22 -32.02 -18.03
C ARG A 449 -18.57 -31.70 -16.59
N VAL A 450 -19.73 -31.09 -16.38
CA VAL A 450 -20.27 -30.82 -15.04
C VAL A 450 -20.54 -32.14 -14.32
N GLN A 451 -21.23 -33.09 -14.96
CA GLN A 451 -21.53 -34.42 -14.40
C GLN A 451 -20.25 -35.16 -13.95
N ARG A 452 -19.19 -35.15 -14.78
CA ARG A 452 -17.89 -35.73 -14.42
C ARG A 452 -17.28 -35.06 -13.19
N SER A 453 -17.44 -33.74 -13.08
CA SER A 453 -16.94 -32.98 -11.92
C SER A 453 -17.65 -33.42 -10.64
N TYR A 454 -18.99 -33.57 -10.65
CA TYR A 454 -19.76 -34.13 -9.53
C TYR A 454 -19.35 -35.56 -9.16
N MET A 455 -19.19 -36.43 -10.14
CA MET A 455 -18.77 -37.84 -9.93
C MET A 455 -17.35 -37.96 -9.37
N SER A 456 -16.49 -36.96 -9.61
CA SER A 456 -15.12 -36.94 -9.08
C SER A 456 -15.05 -36.57 -7.58
N LEU A 457 -16.11 -35.97 -7.02
CA LEU A 457 -16.13 -35.56 -5.62
C LEU A 457 -16.34 -36.77 -4.71
N SER A 458 -15.39 -37.00 -3.81
CA SER A 458 -15.39 -38.16 -2.93
C SER A 458 -14.91 -37.82 -1.53
N ARG A 459 -15.60 -38.29 -0.48
CA ARG A 459 -15.17 -38.12 0.91
C ARG A 459 -14.43 -39.34 1.44
N GLY A 460 -13.49 -39.13 2.36
CA GLY A 460 -12.84 -40.21 3.10
C GLY A 460 -13.69 -40.66 4.30
N LEU A 461 -13.81 -41.97 4.53
CA LEU A 461 -14.42 -42.54 5.73
C LEU A 461 -13.34 -43.09 6.66
N GLY A 462 -13.06 -42.38 7.77
CA GLY A 462 -12.32 -42.90 8.93
C GLY A 462 -10.92 -43.49 8.66
N LYS A 463 -10.37 -44.20 9.67
CA LYS A 463 -8.97 -44.65 9.77
C LYS A 463 -8.46 -45.61 8.65
N MET A 464 -9.32 -46.04 7.71
CA MET A 464 -8.96 -46.99 6.64
C MET A 464 -8.84 -46.39 5.24
N GLY A 465 -8.96 -45.06 5.08
CA GLY A 465 -8.67 -44.39 3.80
C GLY A 465 -9.63 -44.70 2.63
N LYS A 466 -10.75 -45.41 2.88
CA LYS A 466 -11.75 -45.73 1.86
C LYS A 466 -12.47 -44.44 1.42
N ARG A 467 -12.41 -44.14 0.12
CA ARG A 467 -13.14 -43.02 -0.49
C ARG A 467 -14.53 -43.46 -0.94
N VAL A 468 -15.54 -42.64 -0.66
CA VAL A 468 -16.92 -42.84 -1.14
C VAL A 468 -17.39 -41.60 -1.89
N PRO A 469 -18.19 -41.77 -2.96
CA PRO A 469 -18.76 -40.64 -3.70
C PRO A 469 -19.55 -39.71 -2.78
N LEU A 470 -19.44 -38.41 -3.02
CA LEU A 470 -20.22 -37.39 -2.31
C LEU A 470 -21.67 -37.37 -2.81
N PHE A 471 -21.87 -37.73 -4.09
CA PHE A 471 -23.16 -37.86 -4.75
C PHE A 471 -23.34 -39.28 -5.30
N PRO A 472 -23.76 -40.26 -4.47
CA PRO A 472 -23.90 -41.65 -4.90
C PRO A 472 -24.99 -41.83 -5.97
N ASP A 473 -25.96 -40.91 -6.05
CA ASP A 473 -27.11 -40.98 -6.97
C ASP A 473 -26.82 -40.35 -8.35
N ILE A 474 -25.65 -39.71 -8.53
CA ILE A 474 -25.24 -39.15 -9.81
C ILE A 474 -24.38 -40.18 -10.55
N THR A 475 -24.92 -40.70 -11.63
CA THR A 475 -24.32 -41.71 -12.52
C THR A 475 -24.21 -41.16 -13.94
N PRO A 476 -23.48 -41.80 -14.87
CA PRO A 476 -23.41 -41.35 -16.27
C PRO A 476 -24.77 -41.19 -16.95
N ASP A 477 -25.77 -41.98 -16.54
CA ASP A 477 -27.13 -41.95 -17.11
C ASP A 477 -28.07 -40.95 -16.41
N SER A 478 -27.62 -40.26 -15.36
CA SER A 478 -28.44 -39.28 -14.64
C SER A 478 -28.65 -38.04 -15.53
N PRO A 479 -29.89 -37.60 -15.82
CA PRO A 479 -30.14 -36.44 -16.68
C PRO A 479 -29.95 -35.10 -15.96
N SER A 480 -30.12 -35.08 -14.63
CA SER A 480 -30.02 -33.87 -13.81
C SER A 480 -29.78 -34.18 -12.34
N HIS A 481 -29.35 -33.18 -11.58
CA HIS A 481 -29.34 -33.18 -10.11
C HIS A 481 -30.05 -31.94 -9.58
N THR A 482 -30.82 -32.07 -8.50
CA THR A 482 -31.60 -30.96 -7.93
C THR A 482 -31.21 -30.67 -6.49
N TYR A 483 -30.80 -29.43 -6.24
CA TYR A 483 -30.63 -28.90 -4.89
C TYR A 483 -31.93 -28.34 -4.35
N ARG A 484 -32.21 -28.58 -3.06
CA ARG A 484 -33.41 -28.08 -2.37
C ARG A 484 -33.05 -27.54 -0.99
N SER A 485 -33.58 -26.37 -0.64
CA SER A 485 -33.49 -25.79 0.70
C SER A 485 -34.78 -25.03 1.05
N PRO A 486 -35.50 -25.40 2.14
CA PRO A 486 -36.75 -24.72 2.53
C PRO A 486 -36.59 -23.22 2.77
N THR A 487 -35.43 -22.81 3.29
CA THR A 487 -35.08 -21.42 3.62
C THR A 487 -34.31 -20.71 2.49
N GLY A 488 -34.20 -21.35 1.31
CA GLY A 488 -33.44 -20.85 0.17
C GLY A 488 -32.00 -21.39 0.13
N LEU A 489 -31.45 -21.53 -1.07
CA LEU A 489 -30.14 -22.12 -1.32
C LEU A 489 -28.99 -21.26 -0.80
N LEU A 490 -29.14 -19.94 -0.71
CA LEU A 490 -28.12 -19.07 -0.10
C LEU A 490 -27.86 -19.42 1.38
N ASN A 491 -28.84 -20.04 2.05
CA ASN A 491 -28.73 -20.52 3.43
C ASN A 491 -28.22 -21.96 3.55
N ALA A 492 -28.01 -22.66 2.43
CA ALA A 492 -27.37 -23.96 2.44
C ALA A 492 -25.85 -23.80 2.41
N THR A 493 -25.19 -24.40 3.39
CA THR A 493 -23.76 -24.24 3.72
C THR A 493 -22.84 -24.26 2.51
N GLN A 494 -23.04 -25.16 1.54
CA GLN A 494 -22.20 -25.26 0.34
C GLN A 494 -22.24 -24.03 -0.56
N PHE A 495 -23.36 -23.29 -0.60
CA PHE A 495 -23.48 -22.07 -1.39
C PHE A 495 -23.15 -20.84 -0.57
N THR A 496 -23.54 -20.83 0.71
CA THR A 496 -23.21 -19.74 1.64
C THR A 496 -21.70 -19.49 1.69
N GLN A 497 -20.91 -20.56 1.78
CA GLN A 497 -19.46 -20.44 1.90
C GLN A 497 -18.82 -19.78 0.68
N VAL A 498 -19.19 -20.27 -0.52
CA VAL A 498 -18.73 -19.75 -1.80
C VAL A 498 -19.11 -18.28 -1.96
N ALA A 499 -20.36 -17.94 -1.64
CA ALA A 499 -20.86 -16.59 -1.79
C ALA A 499 -20.17 -15.58 -0.86
N LEU A 500 -19.96 -15.94 0.42
CA LEU A 500 -19.27 -15.08 1.38
C LEU A 500 -17.80 -14.85 1.03
N VAL A 501 -17.09 -15.89 0.58
CA VAL A 501 -15.69 -15.76 0.16
C VAL A 501 -15.59 -14.92 -1.11
N THR A 502 -16.49 -15.11 -2.07
CA THR A 502 -16.54 -14.29 -3.28
C THR A 502 -16.76 -12.81 -2.95
N TYR A 503 -17.70 -12.52 -2.05
CA TYR A 503 -17.94 -11.15 -1.59
C TYR A 503 -16.71 -10.55 -0.91
N ALA A 504 -16.07 -11.27 0.01
CA ALA A 504 -14.88 -10.79 0.70
C ALA A 504 -13.73 -10.48 -0.27
N MET A 505 -13.49 -11.36 -1.25
CA MET A 505 -12.48 -11.11 -2.29
C MET A 505 -12.85 -9.92 -3.18
N ALA A 506 -14.13 -9.77 -3.54
CA ALA A 506 -14.60 -8.63 -4.31
C ALA A 506 -14.43 -7.30 -3.56
N ALA A 507 -14.70 -7.27 -2.26
CA ALA A 507 -14.49 -6.10 -1.41
C ALA A 507 -13.00 -5.72 -1.30
N VAL A 508 -12.12 -6.69 -1.08
CA VAL A 508 -10.67 -6.43 -1.02
C VAL A 508 -10.11 -6.03 -2.39
N ALA A 509 -10.61 -6.61 -3.48
CA ALA A 509 -10.23 -6.20 -4.83
C ALA A 509 -10.62 -4.74 -5.11
N ASP A 510 -11.80 -4.29 -4.68
CA ASP A 510 -12.18 -2.88 -4.74
C ASP A 510 -11.24 -2.00 -3.91
N MET A 511 -10.95 -2.40 -2.67
CA MET A 511 -10.02 -1.67 -1.80
C MET A 511 -8.62 -1.56 -2.42
N ARG A 512 -8.11 -2.64 -3.02
CA ARG A 512 -6.82 -2.63 -3.74
C ARG A 512 -6.84 -1.71 -4.94
N SER A 513 -7.93 -1.71 -5.71
CA SER A 513 -8.08 -0.81 -6.88
C SER A 513 -8.07 0.68 -6.51
N LYS A 514 -8.28 0.99 -5.22
CA LYS A 514 -8.22 2.33 -4.64
C LYS A 514 -6.96 2.54 -3.78
N SER A 515 -5.99 1.62 -3.85
CA SER A 515 -4.74 1.64 -3.09
C SER A 515 -4.92 1.73 -1.56
N LEU A 516 -6.02 1.19 -1.02
CA LEU A 516 -6.38 1.27 0.41
C LEU A 516 -5.76 0.16 1.27
N VAL A 517 -5.30 -0.93 0.67
CA VAL A 517 -4.78 -2.09 1.41
C VAL A 517 -3.38 -1.81 1.93
N GLN A 518 -3.22 -1.79 3.25
CA GLN A 518 -1.92 -1.55 3.88
C GLN A 518 -0.98 -2.75 3.67
N MET A 519 0.22 -2.48 3.17
CA MET A 519 1.26 -3.50 3.00
C MET A 519 1.72 -4.04 4.35
N GLY A 520 1.82 -5.36 4.48
CA GLY A 520 2.23 -6.01 5.73
C GLY A 520 1.17 -5.97 6.85
N ALA A 521 -0.07 -5.58 6.54
CA ALA A 521 -1.16 -5.61 7.51
C ALA A 521 -1.40 -7.02 8.07
N SER A 522 -1.71 -7.10 9.35
CA SER A 522 -2.17 -8.35 9.96
C SER A 522 -3.55 -8.71 9.45
N PHE A 523 -3.85 -10.00 9.33
CA PHE A 523 -5.19 -10.45 8.96
C PHE A 523 -5.57 -11.72 9.70
N ALA A 524 -6.88 -11.90 9.90
CA ALA A 524 -7.45 -13.11 10.49
C ALA A 524 -8.86 -13.33 9.95
N GLY A 525 -9.36 -14.56 10.04
CA GLY A 525 -10.70 -14.88 9.60
C GLY A 525 -11.39 -15.85 10.53
N HIS A 526 -12.68 -15.61 10.80
CA HIS A 526 -13.45 -16.48 11.69
C HIS A 526 -14.01 -17.68 10.91
N SER A 527 -13.51 -18.88 11.20
CA SER A 527 -13.92 -20.14 10.54
C SER A 527 -13.81 -20.08 9.01
N LEU A 528 -14.91 -19.87 8.29
CA LEU A 528 -14.89 -19.66 6.84
C LEU A 528 -14.03 -18.44 6.45
N GLY A 529 -14.07 -17.39 7.27
CA GLY A 529 -13.35 -16.15 7.00
C GLY A 529 -11.84 -16.37 6.83
N GLU A 530 -11.27 -17.47 7.35
CA GLU A 530 -9.85 -17.79 7.19
C GLU A 530 -9.49 -17.99 5.71
N TYR A 531 -10.34 -18.70 4.96
CA TYR A 531 -10.17 -18.87 3.51
C TYR A 531 -10.29 -17.53 2.78
N ALA A 532 -11.26 -16.70 3.18
CA ALA A 532 -11.41 -15.36 2.63
C ALA A 532 -10.17 -14.50 2.91
N ALA A 533 -9.61 -14.54 4.10
CA ALA A 533 -8.44 -13.75 4.47
C ALA A 533 -7.18 -14.20 3.71
N LEU A 534 -6.96 -15.52 3.63
CA LEU A 534 -5.81 -16.10 2.91
C LEU A 534 -5.87 -15.86 1.40
N SER A 535 -7.06 -15.96 0.79
CA SER A 535 -7.24 -15.70 -0.64
C SER A 535 -7.23 -14.21 -0.95
N SER A 536 -7.87 -13.38 -0.13
CA SER A 536 -8.00 -11.96 -0.42
C SER A 536 -6.77 -11.16 -0.03
N VAL A 537 -6.15 -11.36 1.14
CA VAL A 537 -5.04 -10.51 1.62
C VAL A 537 -3.67 -11.05 1.20
N SER A 538 -3.41 -12.33 1.40
CA SER A 538 -2.12 -12.95 1.04
C SER A 538 -2.06 -13.52 -0.38
N GLU A 539 -3.19 -13.55 -1.10
CA GLU A 539 -3.29 -14.09 -2.47
C GLU A 539 -2.74 -15.53 -2.59
N LEU A 540 -2.87 -16.33 -1.52
CA LEU A 540 -2.33 -17.69 -1.46
C LEU A 540 -3.06 -18.64 -2.41
N PHE A 541 -4.35 -18.40 -2.63
CA PHE A 541 -5.20 -19.19 -3.53
C PHE A 541 -5.72 -18.29 -4.64
N THR A 542 -5.84 -18.84 -5.84
CA THR A 542 -6.64 -18.18 -6.88
C THR A 542 -8.11 -18.15 -6.47
N LEU A 543 -8.90 -17.28 -7.11
CA LEU A 543 -10.34 -17.24 -6.89
C LEU A 543 -10.95 -18.62 -7.14
N GLU A 544 -10.66 -19.21 -8.30
CA GLU A 544 -11.22 -20.49 -8.73
C GLU A 544 -10.89 -21.63 -7.73
N ASP A 545 -9.65 -21.67 -7.23
CA ASP A 545 -9.23 -22.65 -6.22
C ASP A 545 -10.02 -22.50 -4.92
N VAL A 546 -10.17 -21.27 -4.41
CA VAL A 546 -10.87 -21.06 -3.13
C VAL A 546 -12.37 -21.33 -3.25
N LEU A 547 -12.98 -21.08 -4.41
CA LEU A 547 -14.38 -21.46 -4.66
C LEU A 547 -14.55 -22.98 -4.63
N ASP A 548 -13.63 -23.72 -5.25
CA ASP A 548 -13.64 -25.19 -5.21
C ASP A 548 -13.47 -25.73 -3.79
N ILE A 549 -12.48 -25.21 -3.06
CA ILE A 549 -12.19 -25.61 -1.68
C ILE A 549 -13.40 -25.35 -0.78
N THR A 550 -14.00 -24.16 -0.88
CA THR A 550 -15.11 -23.74 0.00
C THR A 550 -16.42 -24.44 -0.34
N PHE A 551 -16.72 -24.65 -1.63
CA PHE A 551 -17.84 -25.45 -2.07
C PHE A 551 -17.71 -26.89 -1.56
N TYR A 552 -16.54 -27.49 -1.77
CA TYR A 552 -16.27 -28.85 -1.31
C TYR A 552 -16.30 -28.97 0.21
N ARG A 553 -15.74 -28.00 0.95
CA ARG A 553 -15.83 -27.91 2.42
C ARG A 553 -17.27 -27.89 2.89
N GLY A 554 -18.12 -27.06 2.27
CA GLY A 554 -19.54 -26.98 2.64
C GLY A 554 -20.29 -28.28 2.36
N MET A 555 -20.02 -28.94 1.23
CA MET A 555 -20.59 -30.25 0.90
C MET A 555 -20.13 -31.35 1.87
N LEU A 556 -18.86 -31.35 2.26
CA LEU A 556 -18.33 -32.28 3.26
C LEU A 556 -19.05 -32.11 4.61
N MET A 557 -19.17 -30.87 5.09
CA MET A 557 -19.91 -30.55 6.32
C MET A 557 -21.36 -31.02 6.24
N GLN A 558 -22.01 -30.85 5.10
CA GLN A 558 -23.39 -31.28 4.88
C GLN A 558 -23.53 -32.81 4.91
N SER A 559 -22.58 -33.53 4.32
CA SER A 559 -22.58 -35.00 4.23
C SER A 559 -22.08 -35.71 5.48
N ALA A 560 -21.29 -35.03 6.33
CA ALA A 560 -20.66 -35.62 7.52
C ALA A 560 -21.67 -36.06 8.58
N VAL A 561 -22.87 -35.48 8.55
CA VAL A 561 -23.90 -35.73 9.55
C VAL A 561 -25.07 -36.48 8.93
N GLY A 562 -25.44 -37.61 9.53
CA GLY A 562 -26.64 -38.35 9.15
C GLY A 562 -27.90 -37.51 9.38
N ARG A 563 -28.77 -37.46 8.36
CA ARG A 563 -30.02 -36.69 8.39
C ARG A 563 -31.23 -37.61 8.25
N ASP A 564 -32.33 -37.23 8.88
CA ASP A 564 -33.61 -37.92 8.71
C ASP A 564 -34.26 -37.60 7.34
N SER A 565 -35.41 -38.20 7.07
CA SER A 565 -36.17 -38.00 5.82
C SER A 565 -36.64 -36.55 5.61
N GLN A 566 -36.57 -35.69 6.63
CA GLN A 566 -36.88 -34.26 6.56
C GLN A 566 -35.61 -33.40 6.50
N GLY A 567 -34.43 -33.99 6.37
CA GLY A 567 -33.14 -33.30 6.31
C GLY A 567 -32.65 -32.78 7.67
N ARG A 568 -33.25 -33.19 8.79
CA ARG A 568 -32.87 -32.75 10.14
C ARG A 568 -31.76 -33.64 10.71
N SER A 569 -30.94 -33.06 11.58
CA SER A 569 -29.81 -33.71 12.23
C SER A 569 -30.04 -33.81 13.73
N GLN A 570 -29.43 -34.81 14.40
CA GLN A 570 -29.39 -34.90 15.86
C GLN A 570 -28.32 -34.00 16.50
N TYR A 571 -27.60 -33.21 15.71
CA TYR A 571 -26.57 -32.27 16.16
C TYR A 571 -27.01 -30.83 15.95
N GLY A 572 -26.51 -29.94 16.80
CA GLY A 572 -26.73 -28.50 16.71
C GLY A 572 -25.61 -27.71 17.36
N MET A 573 -25.84 -26.41 17.51
CA MET A 573 -24.97 -25.52 18.26
C MET A 573 -25.79 -24.39 18.91
N VAL A 574 -25.30 -23.87 20.03
CA VAL A 574 -25.92 -22.77 20.77
C VAL A 574 -24.88 -21.71 21.14
N ALA A 575 -25.27 -20.44 21.07
CA ALA A 575 -24.46 -19.35 21.62
C ALA A 575 -24.71 -19.25 23.12
N VAL A 576 -23.64 -19.19 23.90
CA VAL A 576 -23.67 -19.16 25.37
C VAL A 576 -23.07 -17.84 25.85
N ASP A 577 -23.80 -17.18 26.74
CA ASP A 577 -23.38 -15.97 27.45
C ASP A 577 -23.31 -16.26 28.96
N PRO A 578 -22.12 -16.64 29.47
CA PRO A 578 -21.94 -16.98 30.89
C PRO A 578 -22.28 -15.83 31.85
N SER A 579 -22.08 -14.59 31.41
CA SER A 579 -22.34 -13.41 32.24
C SER A 579 -23.80 -13.27 32.65
N ARG A 580 -24.72 -13.82 31.85
CA ARG A 580 -26.15 -13.84 32.15
C ARG A 580 -26.56 -14.89 33.17
N VAL A 581 -25.72 -15.90 33.40
CA VAL A 581 -25.94 -16.92 34.42
C VAL A 581 -25.54 -16.37 35.78
N SER A 582 -24.29 -15.90 35.91
CA SER A 582 -23.79 -15.22 37.10
C SER A 582 -22.44 -14.55 36.79
N LYS A 583 -22.11 -13.49 37.53
CA LYS A 583 -20.79 -12.81 37.46
C LYS A 583 -19.62 -13.72 37.82
N THR A 584 -19.87 -14.83 38.50
CA THR A 584 -18.86 -15.81 38.93
C THR A 584 -18.62 -16.92 37.91
N VAL A 585 -19.43 -17.02 36.85
CA VAL A 585 -19.28 -18.03 35.81
C VAL A 585 -18.40 -17.45 34.70
N ASP A 586 -17.18 -17.95 34.60
CA ASP A 586 -16.21 -17.58 33.59
C ASP A 586 -16.00 -18.70 32.56
N GLU A 587 -15.00 -18.53 31.67
CA GLU A 587 -14.63 -19.52 30.66
C GLU A 587 -14.31 -20.89 31.27
N HIS A 588 -13.62 -20.91 32.40
CA HIS A 588 -13.18 -22.14 33.04
C HIS A 588 -14.37 -22.90 33.61
N VAL A 589 -15.29 -22.21 34.28
CA VAL A 589 -16.52 -22.82 34.79
C VAL A 589 -17.38 -23.35 33.64
N LEU A 590 -17.51 -22.62 32.53
CA LEU A 590 -18.24 -23.10 31.35
C LEU A 590 -17.60 -24.39 30.80
N ALA A 591 -16.27 -24.43 30.68
CA ALA A 591 -15.55 -25.62 30.22
C ALA A 591 -15.81 -26.84 31.13
N LEU A 592 -15.76 -26.65 32.45
CA LEU A 592 -16.06 -27.72 33.42
C LEU A 592 -17.50 -28.22 33.30
N VAL A 593 -18.48 -27.33 33.09
CA VAL A 593 -19.89 -27.71 32.91
C VAL A 593 -20.07 -28.51 31.62
N VAL A 594 -19.49 -28.03 30.50
CA VAL A 594 -19.55 -28.74 29.22
C VAL A 594 -18.91 -30.12 29.32
N GLU A 595 -17.74 -30.22 29.96
CA GLU A 595 -17.05 -31.48 30.19
C GLU A 595 -17.87 -32.42 31.10
N ALA A 596 -18.45 -31.93 32.18
CA ALA A 596 -19.29 -32.72 33.07
C ALA A 596 -20.53 -33.27 32.35
N ILE A 597 -21.20 -32.45 31.53
CA ILE A 597 -22.35 -32.87 30.73
C ILE A 597 -21.93 -33.93 29.71
N CYS A 598 -20.83 -33.70 28.97
CA CYS A 598 -20.28 -34.67 28.02
C CYS A 598 -19.97 -36.02 28.69
N ASN A 599 -19.34 -35.99 29.88
CA ASN A 599 -18.97 -37.18 30.64
C ASN A 599 -20.17 -37.91 31.23
N CYS A 600 -21.17 -37.21 31.75
CA CYS A 600 -22.39 -37.84 32.25
C CYS A 600 -23.25 -38.43 31.13
N GLY A 601 -23.33 -37.71 30.01
CA GLY A 601 -24.15 -38.05 28.87
C GLY A 601 -23.55 -39.10 27.93
N GLN A 602 -22.21 -39.26 27.95
CA GLN A 602 -21.44 -40.11 27.04
C GLN A 602 -21.75 -39.82 25.56
N GLU A 603 -22.03 -38.54 25.24
CA GLU A 603 -22.34 -38.04 23.90
C GLU A 603 -21.59 -36.73 23.65
N LEU A 604 -21.37 -36.37 22.38
CA LEU A 604 -20.60 -35.20 21.97
C LEU A 604 -21.19 -33.88 22.48
N LEU A 605 -20.38 -33.08 23.18
CA LEU A 605 -20.63 -31.68 23.50
C LEU A 605 -19.30 -30.95 23.72
N GLU A 606 -19.03 -29.91 22.94
CA GLU A 606 -17.76 -29.18 22.97
C GLU A 606 -17.94 -27.68 22.74
N ILE A 607 -17.09 -26.87 23.37
CA ILE A 607 -16.96 -25.44 23.04
C ILE A 607 -16.17 -25.33 21.73
N VAL A 608 -16.81 -24.84 20.68
CA VAL A 608 -16.24 -24.77 19.32
C VAL A 608 -15.86 -23.35 18.90
N ASN A 609 -16.35 -22.32 19.59
CA ASN A 609 -15.93 -20.95 19.36
C ASN A 609 -15.72 -20.21 20.69
N PHE A 610 -14.52 -19.65 20.86
CA PHE A 610 -14.15 -18.73 21.91
C PHE A 610 -14.16 -17.31 21.32
N ASN A 611 -15.32 -16.64 21.32
CA ASN A 611 -15.50 -15.37 20.60
C ASN A 611 -15.14 -14.16 21.48
N VAL A 612 -15.78 -14.04 22.65
CA VAL A 612 -15.57 -12.91 23.56
C VAL A 612 -15.46 -13.42 24.98
N ARG A 613 -14.30 -13.19 25.60
CA ARG A 613 -14.01 -13.66 26.96
C ARG A 613 -15.07 -13.17 27.95
N GLY A 614 -15.70 -14.12 28.63
CA GLY A 614 -16.74 -13.90 29.64
C GLY A 614 -18.13 -13.56 29.09
N LEU A 615 -18.30 -13.40 27.77
CA LEU A 615 -19.55 -12.91 27.17
C LEU A 615 -20.10 -13.80 26.06
N GLN A 616 -19.27 -14.36 25.19
CA GLN A 616 -19.75 -15.06 24.00
C GLN A 616 -18.90 -16.28 23.66
N TYR A 617 -19.54 -17.44 23.72
CA TYR A 617 -19.00 -18.72 23.29
C TYR A 617 -20.04 -19.44 22.41
N VAL A 618 -19.59 -20.41 21.61
CA VAL A 618 -20.50 -21.31 20.90
C VAL A 618 -20.17 -22.75 21.30
N VAL A 619 -21.20 -23.48 21.70
CA VAL A 619 -21.11 -24.89 22.08
C VAL A 619 -21.86 -25.72 21.04
N ALA A 620 -21.21 -26.75 20.52
CA ALA A 620 -21.79 -27.67 19.53
C ALA A 620 -21.80 -29.11 20.08
N GLY A 621 -22.80 -29.90 19.69
CA GLY A 621 -22.96 -31.25 20.21
C GLY A 621 -24.27 -31.89 19.76
N THR A 622 -24.65 -32.99 20.42
CA THR A 622 -25.97 -33.59 20.21
C THR A 622 -27.05 -32.68 20.77
N LEU A 623 -28.24 -32.66 20.15
CA LEU A 623 -29.38 -31.87 20.62
C LEU A 623 -29.79 -32.21 22.05
N ARG A 624 -29.56 -33.46 22.48
CA ARG A 624 -29.79 -33.90 23.86
C ARG A 624 -28.84 -33.21 24.83
N GLN A 625 -27.52 -33.25 24.56
CA GLN A 625 -26.53 -32.60 25.42
C GLN A 625 -26.68 -31.07 25.42
N LEU A 626 -26.98 -30.47 24.27
CA LEU A 626 -27.26 -29.03 24.18
C LEU A 626 -28.50 -28.62 24.98
N SER A 627 -29.51 -29.49 25.05
CA SER A 627 -30.69 -29.25 25.90
C SER A 627 -30.35 -29.35 27.37
N ALA A 628 -29.46 -30.28 27.77
CA ALA A 628 -28.96 -30.39 29.13
C ALA A 628 -28.14 -29.15 29.55
N LEU A 629 -27.35 -28.57 28.65
CA LEU A 629 -26.59 -27.34 28.90
C LEU A 629 -27.49 -26.10 29.09
N ARG A 630 -28.71 -26.12 28.54
CA ARG A 630 -29.65 -24.99 28.62
C ARG A 630 -30.41 -24.92 29.95
N LEU A 631 -30.50 -26.05 30.67
CA LEU A 631 -31.15 -26.19 31.97
C LEU A 631 -30.17 -25.84 33.09
#